data_AF-A0A2V7S360-F1
#
_entry.id   AF-A0A2V7S360-F1
#
_cell.length_a   1.000
_cell.length_b   1.000
_cell.length_c   1.000
_cell.angle_alpha   90.00
_cell.angle_beta   90.00
_cell.angle_gamma   90.00
#
_symmetry.space_group_name_H-M   'P 1'
#
loop_
_entity.id
_entity.type
_entity.pdbx_description
1 polymer ?
#
loop_
_entity_poly.entity_id
_entity_poly.type
_entity_poly.pdbx_seq_one_letter_code
_entity_poly.pdbx_strand_id
1 'polypeptide(L)' 'MKLRYLLPLAGFVVPTVGIGYGIVIPRSCIAGVNDLTIGFAASIVGACATYIFGLRAALRDQQR' A
#
# COMPACT_ATOMS: atom_id res chain seq x y z
N MET A 1 14.75 5.66 10.35
CA MET A 1 14.42 5.97 8.94
C MET A 1 13.92 7.40 8.85
N LYS A 2 14.34 8.20 7.87
CA LYS A 2 13.82 9.57 7.70
C LYS A 2 12.39 9.52 7.18
N LEU A 3 11.49 10.34 7.74
CA LEU A 3 10.07 10.41 7.35
C LEU A 3 9.88 10.66 5.86
N ARG A 4 10.80 11.41 5.23
CA ARG A 4 10.80 11.71 3.79
C ARG A 4 10.85 10.47 2.90
N TYR A 5 11.43 9.36 3.36
CA TYR A 5 11.45 8.11 2.59
C TYR A 5 10.11 7.38 2.58
N LEU A 6 9.16 7.74 3.45
CA LEU A 6 7.82 7.14 3.46
C LEU A 6 6.82 7.95 2.64
N LEU A 7 7.16 9.16 2.22
CA LEU A 7 6.27 10.01 1.40
C LEU A 7 5.83 9.32 0.10
N PRO A 8 6.69 8.62 -0.66
CA PRO A 8 6.25 7.92 -1.87
C PRO A 8 5.26 6.80 -1.54
N LEU A 9 5.50 6.06 -0.46
CA LEU A 9 4.60 4.99 -0.02
C LEU A 9 3.25 5.55 0.41
N ALA A 10 3.23 6.63 1.21
CA ALA A 10 2.00 7.29 1.60
C ALA A 10 1.24 7.86 0.39
N GLY A 11 1.96 8.48 -0.55
CA GLY A 11 1.42 9.00 -1.81
C GLY A 11 0.84 7.92 -2.73
N PHE A 12 1.22 6.65 -2.55
CA PHE A 12 0.58 5.51 -3.20
C PHE A 12 -0.60 4.98 -2.38
N VAL A 13 -0.38 4.64 -1.10
CA VAL A 13 -1.36 3.93 -0.27
C VAL A 13 -2.61 4.77 -0.01
N VAL A 14 -2.45 6.06 0.33
CA VAL A 14 -3.58 6.93 0.69
C VAL A 14 -4.58 7.07 -0.45
N PRO A 15 -4.20 7.46 -1.68
CA PRO A 15 -5.15 7.53 -2.78
C PRO A 15 -5.68 6.14 -3.19
N THR A 16 -4.86 5.09 -3.15
CA THR A 16 -5.31 3.73 -3.49
C THR A 16 -6.40 3.24 -2.54
N VAL A 17 -6.21 3.41 -1.23
CA VAL A 17 -7.23 3.05 -0.22
C VAL A 17 -8.45 3.95 -0.35
N GLY A 18 -8.25 5.27 -0.45
CA GLY A 18 -9.34 6.24 -0.52
C GLY A 18 -10.24 6.06 -1.75
N ILE A 19 -9.65 5.90 -2.93
CA ILE A 19 -10.39 5.69 -4.18
C ILE A 19 -10.97 4.27 -4.22
N GLY A 20 -10.17 3.26 -3.87
CA GLY A 20 -10.56 1.86 -3.90
C GLY A 20 -11.74 1.58 -2.97
N TYR A 21 -11.57 1.80 -1.67
CA TYR A 21 -12.60 1.51 -0.67
C TYR A 21 -13.66 2.61 -0.52
N GLY A 22 -13.33 3.86 -0.85
CA GLY A 22 -14.27 4.98 -0.69
C GLY A 22 -15.19 5.20 -1.88
N ILE A 23 -14.76 4.86 -3.10
CA ILE A 23 -15.51 5.18 -4.32
C ILE A 23 -15.77 3.93 -5.16
N VAL A 24 -14.73 3.20 -5.54
CA VAL A 24 -14.83 2.13 -6.56
C VAL A 24 -15.56 0.90 -6.01
N ILE A 25 -15.12 0.35 -4.88
CA ILE A 25 -15.71 -0.85 -4.29
C ILE A 25 -17.17 -0.64 -3.89
N PRO A 26 -17.55 0.45 -3.17
CA PRO A 26 -18.94 0.68 -2.79
C PRO A 26 -19.91 0.88 -3.96
N ARG A 27 -19.41 1.38 -5.10
CA ARG A 27 -20.20 1.58 -6.32
C ARG A 27 -20.11 0.43 -7.32
N SER A 28 -19.51 -0.69 -6.92
CA SER A 28 -19.40 -1.90 -7.73
C SER A 28 -20.38 -2.97 -7.27
N CYS A 29 -20.55 -4.01 -8.10
CA CYS A 29 -21.29 -5.22 -7.72
C CYS A 29 -20.62 -6.05 -6.61
N ILE A 30 -19.45 -5.62 -6.14
CA ILE A 30 -18.56 -6.31 -5.20
C ILE A 30 -18.53 -5.55 -3.86
N ALA A 31 -19.52 -4.69 -3.59
CA ALA A 31 -19.62 -3.96 -2.34
C ALA A 31 -19.74 -4.91 -1.13
N GLY A 32 -19.03 -4.59 -0.05
CA GLY A 32 -18.97 -5.41 1.17
C GLY A 32 -17.60 -6.06 1.39
N VAL A 33 -17.54 -7.01 2.33
CA VAL A 33 -16.32 -7.79 2.62
C VAL A 33 -16.43 -9.14 1.92
N ASN A 34 -15.61 -9.33 0.89
CA ASN A 34 -15.52 -10.55 0.09
C ASN A 34 -14.09 -10.79 -0.39
N ASP A 35 -13.86 -11.92 -1.08
CA ASP A 35 -12.54 -12.33 -1.55
C ASP A 35 -11.82 -11.26 -2.38
N LEU A 36 -12.53 -10.49 -3.20
CA LEU A 36 -11.91 -9.45 -4.02
C LEU A 36 -11.45 -8.26 -3.17
N THR A 37 -12.27 -7.82 -2.22
CA THR A 37 -11.88 -6.74 -1.29
C THR A 37 -10.74 -7.16 -0.37
N ILE A 38 -10.74 -8.41 0.09
CA ILE A 38 -9.66 -8.98 0.90
C ILE A 38 -8.38 -9.10 0.05
N GLY A 39 -8.49 -9.59 -1.19
CA GLY A 39 -7.37 -9.65 -2.13
C GLY A 39 -6.79 -8.26 -2.43
N PHE A 40 -7.64 -7.25 -2.58
CA PHE A 40 -7.22 -5.86 -2.73
C PHE A 40 -6.47 -5.38 -1.47
N ALA A 41 -6.99 -5.59 -0.26
CA ALA A 41 -6.28 -5.28 0.98
C ALA A 41 -4.91 -5.97 1.05
N ALA A 42 -4.86 -7.27 0.74
CA ALA A 42 -3.65 -8.07 0.77
C ALA A 42 -2.59 -7.52 -0.19
N SER A 43 -2.99 -7.07 -1.39
CA SER A 43 -2.06 -6.45 -2.35
C SER A 43 -1.46 -5.13 -1.83
N ILE A 44 -2.25 -4.29 -1.15
CA ILE A 44 -1.77 -3.05 -0.54
C ILE A 44 -0.80 -3.36 0.60
N VAL A 45 -1.13 -4.33 1.47
CA VAL A 45 -0.25 -4.77 2.56
C VAL A 45 1.07 -5.32 2.00
N GLY A 46 1.01 -6.12 0.94
CA GLY A 46 2.19 -6.64 0.25
C GLY A 46 3.07 -5.52 -0.33
N ALA A 47 2.47 -4.51 -0.94
CA ALA A 47 3.19 -3.32 -1.43
C ALA A 47 3.89 -2.56 -0.28
N CYS A 48 3.21 -2.37 0.86
CA CYS A 48 3.81 -1.76 2.04
C CYS A 48 5.00 -2.57 2.57
N ALA A 49 4.84 -3.88 2.72
CA ALA A 49 5.89 -4.75 3.22
C ALA A 49 7.12 -4.73 2.30
N THR A 50 6.92 -4.95 1.00
CA THR A 50 8.00 -4.94 0.00
C THR A 50 8.72 -3.60 -0.07
N TYR A 51 8.00 -2.48 -0.02
CA TYR A 51 8.61 -1.15 0.02
C TYR A 51 9.51 -0.97 1.24
N ILE A 52 9.03 -1.33 2.43
CA ILE A 52 9.80 -1.19 3.68
C ILE A 52 11.03 -2.09 3.65
N PHE A 53 10.92 -3.35 3.21
CA PHE A 53 12.06 -4.26 3.12
C PHE A 53 13.09 -3.78 2.09
N GLY A 54 12.63 -3.36 0.90
CA GLY A 54 13.51 -2.80 -0.12
C GLY A 54 14.23 -1.54 0.36
N LEU A 55 13.52 -0.62 1.03
CA LEU A 55 14.11 0.57 1.62
C LEU A 55 15.15 0.22 2.70
N ARG A 56 14.86 -0.75 3.57
CA ARG A 56 15.83 -1.25 4.56
C ARG A 56 17.09 -1.82 3.91
N ALA A 57 16.93 -2.60 2.84
CA ALA A 57 18.04 -3.18 2.10
C ALA A 57 18.92 -2.10 1.48
N ALA A 58 18.33 -1.15 0.76
CA ALA A 58 19.06 -0.05 0.11
C ALA A 58 19.79 0.85 1.11
N LEU A 59 19.16 1.18 2.25
CA LEU A 59 19.81 1.99 3.28
C LEU A 59 20.95 1.26 4.00
N ARG A 60 20.86 -0.07 4.16
CA ARG A 60 21.97 -0.87 4.72
C ARG A 60 23.16 -0.92 3.78
N ASP A 61 22.92 -1.05 2.47
CA ASP A 61 23.97 -1.11 1.46
C ASP A 61 24.74 0.21 1.38
N GLN A 62 24.06 1.35 1.47
CA GLN A 62 24.67 2.69 1.52
C GLN A 62 25.54 2.96 2.76
N GLN A 63 25.49 2.11 3.80
CA GLN A 63 26.33 2.26 5.00
C GLN A 63 27.58 1.36 4.96
N ARG A 64 27.71 0.47 3.98
CA ARG A 64 28.93 -0.29 3.72
C ARG A 64 29.83 0.45 2.75
#